data_AF-A0A8T4RER9-F1
#
_entry.id   AF-A0A8T4RER9-F1
#
_cell.length_a   1.000
_cell.length_b   1.000
_cell.length_c   1.000
_cell.angle_alpha   90.00
_cell.angle_beta   90.00
_cell.angle_gamma   90.00
#
_symmetry.space_group_name_H-M   'P 1'
#
loop_
_entity.id
_entity.type
_entity.pdbx_description
1 polymer ?
#
loop_
_entity_poly.entity_id
_entity_poly.type
_entity_poly.pdbx_seq_one_letter_code
_entity_poly.pdbx_strand_id
1 'polypeptide(L)'
;MNKVLLISCILIISLILGCSSEETVVVEEQPIVLNDGLCSSNGYNTQEFFIKQDDGSIERFIELDTTSINKLIKSESLEGIKDLTCLTYLLINQRSFSSYNDQFAGKLSSLSRLTNLRKLDARVAKITGDISEISGLTNLTYLGLIGDDITGEISDLSRMTKIEEITLSSTNVSGDIIALRDLRSLRKVLLDDTSVMGDASFFKEFSELKLLSLWNSNVNQASCRSVRVTTADSIKKVDALCDSE
;
A
#
# COMPACT_ATOMS: atom_id res chain seq x y z
N MET A 1 16.87 18.40 -32.14
CA MET A 1 17.59 18.16 -30.87
C MET A 1 16.56 18.18 -29.76
N ASN A 2 16.08 17.00 -29.35
CA ASN A 2 15.11 16.91 -28.26
C ASN A 2 15.83 17.22 -26.95
N LYS A 3 15.25 18.10 -26.13
CA LYS A 3 15.77 18.39 -24.79
C LYS A 3 15.36 17.24 -23.88
N VAL A 4 16.31 16.39 -23.54
CA VAL A 4 16.17 15.40 -22.47
C VAL A 4 15.95 16.16 -21.15
N LEU A 5 14.72 16.15 -20.65
CA LEU A 5 14.40 16.64 -19.31
C LEU A 5 14.36 15.43 -18.36
N LEU A 6 15.49 15.12 -17.74
CA LEU A 6 15.56 14.08 -16.71
C LEU A 6 14.83 14.57 -15.44
N ILE A 7 13.53 14.26 -15.34
CA ILE A 7 12.77 14.40 -14.10
C ILE A 7 12.19 13.05 -13.70
N SER A 8 13.00 12.29 -12.94
CA SER A 8 12.58 11.31 -11.93
C SER A 8 11.54 10.21 -12.25
N CYS A 9 11.27 9.86 -13.52
CA CYS A 9 10.42 8.69 -13.83
C CYS A 9 10.99 7.36 -13.30
N ILE A 10 12.30 7.29 -13.06
CA ILE A 10 13.00 6.10 -12.54
C ILE A 10 12.48 5.67 -11.14
N LEU A 11 12.08 6.61 -10.29
CA LEU A 11 11.67 6.31 -8.91
C LEU A 11 10.23 5.80 -8.77
N ILE A 12 9.34 6.16 -9.71
CA ILE A 12 7.93 5.74 -9.68
C ILE A 12 7.82 4.27 -10.10
N ILE A 13 8.49 3.87 -11.18
CA ILE A 13 8.40 2.51 -11.73
C ILE A 13 9.01 1.46 -10.76
N SER A 14 10.20 1.71 -10.20
CA SER A 14 10.84 0.77 -9.25
C SER A 14 10.03 0.57 -7.95
N LEU A 15 9.26 1.57 -7.51
CA LEU A 15 8.40 1.45 -6.32
C LEU A 15 7.03 0.81 -6.61
N ILE A 16 6.54 0.86 -7.86
CA ILE A 16 5.24 0.29 -8.24
C ILE A 16 5.31 -1.22 -8.51
N LEU A 17 6.43 -1.73 -9.03
CA LEU A 17 6.56 -3.14 -9.47
C LEU A 17 7.49 -4.00 -8.62
N GLY A 18 8.36 -3.41 -7.79
CA GLY A 18 9.38 -4.18 -7.04
C GLY A 18 10.46 -4.83 -7.91
N CYS A 19 10.66 -4.37 -9.15
CA CYS A 19 11.69 -4.88 -10.05
C CYS A 19 13.10 -4.74 -9.45
N SER A 20 13.78 -5.87 -9.23
CA SER A 20 15.16 -5.97 -8.74
C SER A 20 16.19 -6.33 -9.82
N SER A 21 15.81 -6.35 -11.10
CA SER A 21 16.69 -6.66 -12.24
C SER A 21 16.73 -5.53 -13.29
N GLU A 22 17.83 -5.48 -14.04
CA GLU A 22 18.08 -4.51 -15.13
C GLU A 22 17.26 -4.82 -16.40
N GLU A 23 15.93 -4.88 -16.27
CA GLU A 23 15.07 -4.99 -17.45
C GLU A 23 14.85 -3.62 -18.10
N THR A 24 15.20 -3.55 -19.38
CA THR A 24 15.06 -2.34 -20.18
C THR A 24 13.60 -2.16 -20.57
N VAL A 25 12.82 -1.55 -19.68
CA VAL A 25 11.44 -1.14 -19.98
C VAL A 25 11.49 -0.11 -21.09
N VAL A 26 11.14 -0.53 -22.31
CA VAL A 26 10.87 0.38 -23.44
C VAL A 26 9.55 1.08 -23.14
N VAL A 27 9.63 2.15 -22.34
CA VAL A 27 8.55 3.13 -22.23
C VAL A 27 8.53 3.89 -23.56
N GLU A 28 7.77 3.40 -24.54
CA GLU A 28 7.50 4.18 -25.75
C GLU A 28 6.90 5.53 -25.33
N GLU A 29 7.41 6.58 -25.98
CA GLU A 29 7.34 7.91 -25.40
C GLU A 29 5.91 8.43 -25.22
N GLN A 30 5.73 9.05 -24.04
CA GLN A 30 4.80 10.11 -23.64
C GLN A 30 3.87 9.65 -22.51
N PRO A 31 4.00 10.18 -21.27
CA PRO A 31 2.87 10.18 -20.36
C PRO A 31 1.77 11.01 -21.02
N ILE A 32 0.68 10.36 -21.43
CA ILE A 32 -0.46 11.05 -22.03
C ILE A 32 -1.21 11.74 -20.89
N VAL A 33 -0.77 12.96 -20.55
CA VAL A 33 -1.43 13.82 -19.58
C VAL A 33 -2.76 14.28 -20.17
N LEU A 34 -3.82 13.51 -19.94
CA LEU A 34 -5.18 13.85 -20.37
C LEU A 34 -5.87 14.73 -19.33
N ASN A 35 -5.93 16.02 -19.65
CA ASN A 35 -6.68 17.09 -18.98
C ASN A 35 -6.26 17.46 -17.54
N ASP A 36 -6.11 18.77 -17.34
CA ASP A 36 -6.14 19.40 -16.03
C ASP A 36 -7.51 19.19 -15.37
N GLY A 37 -7.60 18.23 -14.43
CA GLY A 37 -8.72 18.09 -13.49
C GLY A 37 -9.68 16.92 -13.77
N LEU A 38 -9.31 15.72 -13.31
CA LEU A 38 -10.28 14.63 -13.07
C LEU A 38 -11.08 14.85 -11.78
N CYS A 39 -10.42 15.34 -10.73
CA CYS A 39 -11.05 16.16 -9.70
C CYS A 39 -10.01 17.10 -9.05
N SER A 40 -10.48 18.25 -8.58
CA SER A 40 -9.71 19.14 -7.72
C SER A 40 -10.57 19.58 -6.54
N SER A 41 -9.94 19.79 -5.39
CA SER A 41 -10.61 20.23 -4.15
C SER A 41 -9.60 20.90 -3.24
N ASN A 42 -10.03 21.93 -2.49
CA ASN A 42 -9.18 22.69 -1.56
C ASN A 42 -7.85 23.20 -2.17
N GLY A 43 -7.79 23.37 -3.49
CA GLY A 43 -6.56 23.70 -4.24
C GLY A 43 -5.52 22.58 -4.27
N TYR A 44 -5.95 21.33 -4.20
CA TYR A 44 -5.21 20.12 -4.58
C TYR A 44 -5.77 19.63 -5.90
N ASN A 45 -4.88 19.26 -6.82
CA ASN A 45 -5.20 18.77 -8.16
C ASN A 45 -4.77 17.31 -8.30
N THR A 46 -5.34 16.66 -9.30
CA THR A 46 -5.02 15.27 -9.67
C THR A 46 -4.47 15.19 -11.09
N GLN A 47 -3.67 14.16 -11.33
CA GLN A 47 -3.10 13.80 -12.62
C GLN A 47 -3.41 12.34 -12.95
N GLU A 48 -3.45 12.01 -14.24
CA GLU A 48 -3.80 10.69 -14.75
C GLU A 48 -2.60 9.96 -15.33
N PHE A 49 -2.50 8.66 -15.05
CA PHE A 49 -1.54 7.77 -15.71
C PHE A 49 -2.19 6.45 -16.13
N PHE A 50 -1.59 5.85 -17.15
CA PHE A 50 -1.96 4.54 -17.68
C PHE A 50 -0.74 3.64 -17.63
N ILE A 51 -0.85 2.48 -16.98
CA ILE A 51 0.18 1.44 -16.99
C ILE A 51 -0.36 0.27 -17.78
N LYS A 52 0.39 -0.18 -18.79
CA LYS A 52 0.10 -1.42 -19.49
C LYS A 52 0.68 -2.59 -18.69
N GLN A 53 -0.16 -3.54 -18.33
CA GLN A 53 0.21 -4.76 -17.62
C GLN A 53 0.74 -5.83 -18.58
N ASP A 54 1.41 -6.86 -18.04
CA ASP A 54 2.01 -7.95 -18.83
C ASP A 54 0.97 -8.76 -19.62
N ASP A 55 -0.26 -8.85 -19.13
CA ASP A 55 -1.40 -9.48 -19.82
C ASP A 55 -1.98 -8.61 -20.97
N GLY A 56 -1.42 -7.43 -21.19
CA GLY A 56 -1.84 -6.45 -22.19
C GLY A 56 -2.98 -5.54 -21.76
N SER A 57 -3.55 -5.71 -20.56
CA SER A 57 -4.55 -4.80 -20.01
C SER A 57 -3.94 -3.42 -19.71
N ILE A 58 -4.79 -2.39 -19.65
CA ILE A 58 -4.37 -1.02 -19.31
C ILE A 58 -5.03 -0.64 -18.00
N GLU A 59 -4.20 -0.41 -16.98
CA GLU A 59 -4.61 0.04 -15.67
C GLU A 59 -4.56 1.57 -15.59
N ARG A 60 -5.67 2.17 -15.18
CA ARG A 60 -5.84 3.63 -15.05
C ARG A 60 -5.62 4.05 -13.60
N PHE A 61 -4.81 5.09 -13.41
CA PHE A 61 -4.49 5.68 -12.11
C PHE A 61 -4.82 7.17 -12.09
N ILE A 62 -5.39 7.62 -10.98
CA ILE A 62 -5.62 9.01 -10.63
C ILE A 62 -4.93 9.25 -9.30
N GLU A 63 -3.90 10.08 -9.31
CA GLU A 63 -3.09 10.44 -8.14
C GLU A 63 -3.01 11.96 -7.99
N LEU A 64 -2.45 12.44 -6.87
CA LEU A 64 -2.16 13.85 -6.65
C LEU A 64 -1.04 14.33 -7.59
N ASP A 65 -1.15 15.53 -8.14
CA ASP A 65 -0.03 16.13 -8.87
C ASP A 65 1.15 16.45 -7.93
N THR A 66 2.36 16.60 -8.50
CA THR A 66 3.57 16.86 -7.70
C THR A 66 3.46 18.13 -6.85
N THR A 67 2.73 19.14 -7.30
CA THR A 67 2.49 20.37 -6.55
C THR A 67 1.61 20.11 -5.31
N SER A 68 0.61 19.27 -5.48
CA SER A 68 -0.40 18.88 -4.49
C SER A 68 0.18 17.92 -3.46
N ILE A 69 1.05 16.99 -3.86
CA ILE A 69 1.86 16.18 -2.94
C ILE A 69 2.74 17.08 -2.06
N ASN A 70 3.49 18.00 -2.67
CA ASN A 70 4.34 18.94 -1.93
C ASN A 70 3.53 19.86 -0.99
N LYS A 71 2.32 20.26 -1.38
CA LYS A 71 1.40 21.03 -0.54
C LYS A 71 0.87 20.19 0.63
N LEU A 72 0.53 18.92 0.38
CA LEU A 72 0.02 17.99 1.40
C LEU A 72 1.06 17.80 2.49
N ILE A 73 2.29 17.47 2.08
CA ILE A 73 3.50 17.35 2.89
C ILE A 73 3.68 18.59 3.79
N LYS A 74 3.64 19.80 3.20
CA LYS A 74 3.77 21.07 3.95
C LYS A 74 2.59 21.41 4.86
N SER A 75 1.43 20.82 4.63
CA SER A 75 0.23 21.04 5.45
C SER A 75 0.14 20.11 6.65
N GLU A 76 1.05 19.13 6.75
CA GLU A 76 1.12 18.14 7.82
C GLU A 76 -0.19 17.36 8.07
N SER A 77 -1.08 17.32 7.07
CA SER A 77 -2.45 16.85 7.23
C SER A 77 -3.00 16.22 5.94
N LEU A 78 -3.86 15.22 6.11
CA LEU A 78 -4.64 14.61 5.02
C LEU A 78 -5.99 15.32 4.79
N GLU A 79 -6.37 16.27 5.64
CA GLU A 79 -7.68 16.91 5.61
C GLU A 79 -7.95 17.66 4.30
N GLY A 80 -6.89 18.17 3.66
CA GLY A 80 -6.99 18.87 2.38
C GLY A 80 -7.51 17.99 1.23
N ILE A 81 -7.29 16.67 1.28
CA ILE A 81 -7.60 15.74 0.18
C ILE A 81 -8.87 14.91 0.42
N LYS A 82 -9.54 15.04 1.56
CA LYS A 82 -10.72 14.24 1.95
C LYS A 82 -11.89 14.22 0.95
N ASP A 83 -11.97 15.26 0.11
CA ASP A 83 -13.01 15.46 -0.89
C ASP A 83 -12.58 15.04 -2.30
N LEU A 84 -11.32 14.63 -2.51
CA LEU A 84 -10.80 14.14 -3.79
C LEU A 84 -11.24 12.69 -4.08
N THR A 85 -12.55 12.46 -4.06
CA THR A 85 -13.17 11.14 -4.23
C THR A 85 -12.84 10.45 -5.56
N CYS A 86 -12.21 11.13 -6.53
CA CYS A 86 -11.68 10.53 -7.75
C CYS A 86 -10.32 9.83 -7.57
N LEU A 87 -9.60 10.05 -6.47
CA LEU A 87 -8.29 9.42 -6.22
C LEU A 87 -8.42 7.89 -6.25
N THR A 88 -7.55 7.24 -7.03
CA THR A 88 -7.39 5.78 -7.05
C THR A 88 -6.04 5.35 -6.48
N TYR A 89 -5.08 6.27 -6.40
CA TYR A 89 -3.73 6.01 -5.92
C TYR A 89 -3.28 7.12 -4.98
N LEU A 90 -2.82 6.76 -3.79
CA LEU A 90 -2.23 7.68 -2.81
C LEU A 90 -0.93 7.08 -2.26
N LEU A 91 0.20 7.65 -2.68
CA LEU A 91 1.53 7.37 -2.15
C LEU A 91 2.04 8.58 -1.38
N ILE A 92 2.39 8.38 -0.12
CA ILE A 92 3.03 9.38 0.74
C ILE A 92 4.46 8.90 0.97
N ASN A 93 5.48 9.70 0.61
CA ASN A 93 6.89 9.28 0.61
C ASN A 93 7.76 10.15 1.53
N GLN A 94 8.52 9.55 2.47
CA GLN A 94 9.39 10.33 3.37
C GLN A 94 10.64 10.94 2.74
N ARG A 95 11.04 10.59 1.51
CA ARG A 95 12.28 11.13 0.92
C ARG A 95 12.29 12.66 0.70
N SER A 96 11.15 13.34 0.91
CA SER A 96 11.06 14.81 0.95
C SER A 96 11.16 15.44 2.34
N PHE A 97 11.06 14.68 3.46
CA PHE A 97 11.16 15.21 4.83
C PHE A 97 12.62 15.23 5.34
N SER A 98 13.56 15.76 4.55
CA SER A 98 14.99 15.74 4.90
C SER A 98 15.43 16.82 5.92
N SER A 99 14.51 17.31 6.76
CA SER A 99 14.80 18.23 7.87
C SER A 99 14.18 17.70 9.16
N TYR A 100 14.98 17.74 10.24
CA TYR A 100 14.62 17.24 11.56
C TYR A 100 13.37 17.93 12.13
N ASN A 101 12.52 17.14 12.80
CA ASN A 101 11.46 17.49 13.76
C ASN A 101 10.04 17.85 13.27
N ASP A 102 9.74 17.87 11.97
CA ASP A 102 8.40 18.22 11.49
C ASP A 102 7.44 17.00 11.44
N GLN A 103 6.22 17.18 11.93
CA GLN A 103 5.24 16.12 12.18
C GLN A 103 4.22 16.03 11.04
N PHE A 104 4.51 15.32 9.96
CA PHE A 104 3.45 14.94 9.02
C PHE A 104 2.46 13.96 9.68
N ALA A 105 1.40 14.48 10.29
CA ALA A 105 0.42 13.77 11.08
C ALA A 105 -0.91 13.59 10.33
N GLY A 106 -0.98 12.56 9.49
CA GLY A 106 -2.21 12.19 8.81
C GLY A 106 -3.18 11.43 9.73
N LYS A 107 -4.49 11.58 9.52
CA LYS A 107 -5.52 10.73 10.14
C LYS A 107 -6.16 9.82 9.10
N LEU A 108 -6.35 8.54 9.41
CA LEU A 108 -7.04 7.60 8.52
C LEU A 108 -8.48 8.06 8.20
N SER A 109 -9.18 8.69 9.15
CA SER A 109 -10.51 9.29 8.95
C SER A 109 -10.60 10.29 7.79
N SER A 110 -9.54 11.05 7.48
CA SER A 110 -9.53 11.95 6.32
C SER A 110 -9.56 11.21 4.98
N LEU A 111 -9.23 9.90 4.95
CA LEU A 111 -9.28 9.04 3.76
C LEU A 111 -10.62 8.30 3.60
N SER A 112 -11.45 8.24 4.65
CA SER A 112 -12.70 7.45 4.71
C SER A 112 -13.67 7.62 3.52
N ARG A 113 -13.67 8.79 2.88
CA ARG A 113 -14.54 9.12 1.73
C ARG A 113 -13.95 8.79 0.36
N LEU A 114 -12.66 8.44 0.29
CA LEU A 114 -11.93 8.20 -0.95
C LEU A 114 -12.17 6.79 -1.49
N THR A 115 -13.44 6.41 -1.61
CA THR A 115 -13.91 5.03 -1.90
C THR A 115 -13.47 4.45 -3.24
N ASN A 116 -12.92 5.27 -4.14
CA ASN A 116 -12.28 4.82 -5.39
C ASN A 116 -10.79 4.45 -5.22
N LEU A 117 -10.19 4.61 -4.03
CA LEU A 117 -8.81 4.21 -3.76
C LEU A 117 -8.62 2.71 -4.03
N ARG A 118 -7.58 2.42 -4.79
CA ARG A 118 -7.10 1.08 -5.15
C ARG A 118 -5.75 0.78 -4.54
N LYS A 119 -4.88 1.79 -4.38
CA LYS A 119 -3.61 1.62 -3.66
C LYS A 119 -3.41 2.78 -2.67
N LEU A 120 -3.17 2.43 -1.41
CA LEU A 120 -2.80 3.34 -0.33
C LEU A 120 -1.45 2.90 0.23
N ASP A 121 -0.40 3.69 0.01
CA ASP A 121 0.90 3.50 0.66
C ASP A 121 1.29 4.75 1.44
N ALA A 122 1.29 4.59 2.76
CA ALA A 122 1.74 5.59 3.71
C ALA A 122 2.72 4.98 4.74
N ARG A 123 3.43 3.90 4.37
CA ARG A 123 4.47 3.24 5.21
C ARG A 123 5.68 4.14 5.51
N VAL A 124 5.69 5.34 4.97
CA VAL A 124 6.69 6.37 5.20
C VAL A 124 5.94 7.70 5.39
N ALA A 125 5.10 7.74 6.43
CA ALA A 125 4.36 8.88 6.95
C ALA A 125 3.97 8.60 8.41
N LYS A 126 3.79 9.63 9.26
CA LYS A 126 3.21 9.41 10.61
C LYS A 126 1.69 9.45 10.49
N ILE A 127 1.13 8.41 9.90
CA ILE A 127 -0.33 8.24 9.90
C ILE A 127 -0.75 7.74 11.28
N THR A 128 -1.89 8.23 11.73
CA THR A 128 -2.50 7.92 13.02
C THR A 128 -3.96 7.54 12.79
N GLY A 129 -4.54 6.80 13.73
CA GLY A 129 -5.96 6.47 13.73
C GLY A 129 -6.22 4.99 13.55
N ASP A 130 -7.49 4.66 13.37
CA ASP A 130 -7.98 3.29 13.47
C ASP A 130 -8.30 2.73 12.08
N ILE A 131 -7.93 1.47 11.80
CA ILE A 131 -8.17 0.88 10.47
C ILE A 131 -9.66 0.70 10.15
N SER A 132 -10.55 0.71 11.16
CA SER A 132 -12.00 0.84 10.96
C SER A 132 -12.39 2.10 10.19
N GLU A 133 -11.64 3.21 10.30
CA GLU A 133 -11.87 4.47 9.59
C GLU A 133 -11.71 4.33 8.06
N ILE A 134 -10.99 3.30 7.59
CA ILE A 134 -10.80 2.98 6.16
C ILE A 134 -11.51 1.67 5.71
N SER A 135 -12.28 1.02 6.58
CA SER A 135 -13.06 -0.20 6.25
C SER A 135 -14.00 -0.05 5.05
N GLY A 136 -14.42 1.20 4.74
CA GLY A 136 -15.21 1.55 3.56
C GLY A 136 -14.46 1.56 2.22
N LEU A 137 -13.12 1.47 2.23
CA LEU A 137 -12.28 1.51 1.03
C LEU A 137 -12.20 0.14 0.32
N THR A 138 -13.36 -0.46 0.01
CA THR A 138 -13.48 -1.83 -0.52
C THR A 138 -12.94 -2.03 -1.95
N ASN A 139 -12.37 -0.98 -2.55
CA ASN A 139 -11.68 -1.05 -3.84
C ASN A 139 -10.16 -1.23 -3.72
N LEU A 140 -9.60 -1.19 -2.50
CA LEU A 140 -8.17 -1.38 -2.28
C LEU A 140 -7.71 -2.77 -2.76
N THR A 141 -6.65 -2.77 -3.57
CA THR A 141 -5.81 -3.92 -3.91
C THR A 141 -4.48 -3.89 -3.15
N TYR A 142 -4.05 -2.72 -2.66
CA TYR A 142 -2.85 -2.56 -1.84
C TYR A 142 -3.11 -1.62 -0.64
N LEU A 143 -2.76 -2.08 0.56
CA LEU A 143 -2.74 -1.30 1.80
C LEU A 143 -1.37 -1.41 2.48
N GLY A 144 -0.66 -0.29 2.58
CA GLY A 144 0.60 -0.16 3.30
C GLY A 144 0.54 0.95 4.33
N LEU A 145 0.59 0.60 5.62
CA LEU A 145 0.74 1.50 6.76
C LEU A 145 1.87 1.00 7.67
N ILE A 146 2.41 1.89 8.51
CA ILE A 146 3.36 1.57 9.59
C ILE A 146 3.19 2.59 10.71
N GLY A 147 3.60 2.22 11.92
CA GLY A 147 3.67 3.12 13.07
C GLY A 147 2.72 2.73 14.19
N ASP A 148 3.20 2.90 15.42
CA ASP A 148 2.50 2.50 16.64
C ASP A 148 1.17 3.25 16.86
N ASP A 149 0.99 4.42 16.22
CA ASP A 149 -0.25 5.21 16.28
C ASP A 149 -1.37 4.69 15.36
N ILE A 150 -1.15 3.58 14.65
CA ILE A 150 -2.17 2.85 13.88
C ILE A 150 -2.79 1.76 14.75
N THR A 151 -4.11 1.83 14.98
CA THR A 151 -4.88 0.89 15.82
C THR A 151 -5.99 0.20 15.02
N GLY A 152 -6.76 -0.64 15.70
CA GLY A 152 -8.00 -1.25 15.20
C GLY A 152 -7.95 -2.77 15.18
N GLU A 153 -9.02 -3.38 14.68
CA GLU A 153 -9.08 -4.83 14.51
C GLU A 153 -8.84 -5.24 13.07
N ILE A 154 -8.07 -6.31 12.86
CA ILE A 154 -7.86 -6.92 11.54
C ILE A 154 -9.19 -7.37 10.89
N SER A 155 -10.27 -7.50 11.68
CA SER A 155 -11.66 -7.71 11.25
C SER A 155 -12.21 -6.59 10.36
N ASP A 156 -11.74 -5.34 10.50
CA ASP A 156 -12.16 -4.19 9.71
C ASP A 156 -11.79 -4.30 8.22
N LEU A 157 -10.78 -5.11 7.89
CA LEU A 157 -10.32 -5.34 6.52
C LEU A 157 -11.12 -6.43 5.79
N SER A 158 -11.95 -7.20 6.49
CA SER A 158 -12.70 -8.35 5.95
C SER A 158 -13.58 -8.04 4.73
N ARG A 159 -13.94 -6.76 4.53
CA ARG A 159 -14.75 -6.29 3.39
C ARG A 159 -13.93 -5.89 2.16
N MET A 160 -12.60 -5.84 2.26
CA MET A 160 -11.71 -5.46 1.16
C MET A 160 -11.44 -6.66 0.25
N THR A 161 -12.47 -7.26 -0.35
CA THR A 161 -12.38 -8.52 -1.12
C THR A 161 -11.49 -8.45 -2.37
N LYS A 162 -11.01 -7.25 -2.75
CA LYS A 162 -10.04 -7.01 -3.83
C LYS A 162 -8.59 -6.89 -3.34
N ILE A 163 -8.34 -6.96 -2.04
CA ILE A 163 -7.00 -6.75 -1.47
C ILE A 163 -6.05 -7.88 -1.88
N GLU A 164 -4.91 -7.51 -2.42
CA GLU A 164 -3.82 -8.41 -2.84
C GLU A 164 -2.61 -8.26 -1.91
N GLU A 165 -2.32 -7.04 -1.43
CA GLU A 165 -1.24 -6.80 -0.48
C GLU A 165 -1.70 -6.04 0.77
N ILE A 166 -1.37 -6.60 1.93
CA ILE A 166 -1.49 -5.95 3.24
C ILE A 166 -0.07 -5.84 3.82
N THR A 167 0.32 -4.63 4.21
CA THR A 167 1.52 -4.37 5.02
C THR A 167 1.12 -3.44 6.16
N LEU A 168 1.06 -3.99 7.37
CA LEU A 168 0.77 -3.28 8.62
C LEU A 168 1.79 -3.64 9.70
N SER A 169 2.99 -4.10 9.33
CA SER A 169 4.05 -4.42 10.29
C SER A 169 4.40 -3.19 11.15
N SER A 170 4.77 -3.40 12.41
CA SER A 170 5.04 -2.36 13.41
C SER A 170 3.86 -1.39 13.57
N THR A 171 2.69 -1.94 13.90
CA THR A 171 1.46 -1.20 14.23
C THR A 171 0.75 -1.85 15.43
N ASN A 172 -0.13 -1.11 16.11
CA ASN A 172 -0.95 -1.62 17.20
C ASN A 172 -2.28 -2.26 16.71
N VAL A 173 -2.33 -2.73 15.46
CA VAL A 173 -3.45 -3.52 14.93
C VAL A 173 -3.53 -4.87 15.67
N SER A 174 -4.75 -5.30 15.97
CA SER A 174 -5.04 -6.46 16.83
C SER A 174 -6.19 -7.32 16.27
N GLY A 175 -6.70 -8.26 17.06
CA GLY A 175 -7.82 -9.13 16.68
C GLY A 175 -7.38 -10.46 16.04
N ASP A 176 -8.37 -11.31 15.73
CA ASP A 176 -8.13 -12.65 15.18
C ASP A 176 -7.89 -12.60 13.67
N ILE A 177 -6.73 -13.12 13.26
CA ILE A 177 -6.26 -13.22 11.87
C ILE A 177 -7.23 -13.99 10.96
N ILE A 178 -8.14 -14.79 11.55
CA ILE A 178 -9.21 -15.48 10.83
C ILE A 178 -10.10 -14.56 9.98
N ALA A 179 -10.15 -13.26 10.30
CA ALA A 179 -10.80 -12.23 9.50
C ALA A 179 -10.34 -12.18 8.03
N LEU A 180 -9.11 -12.59 7.74
CA LEU A 180 -8.55 -12.57 6.39
C LEU A 180 -8.88 -13.82 5.57
N ARG A 181 -9.54 -14.83 6.14
CA ARG A 181 -9.79 -16.15 5.54
C ARG A 181 -10.44 -16.11 4.15
N ASP A 182 -11.35 -15.17 3.90
CA ASP A 182 -12.10 -15.09 2.65
C ASP A 182 -11.50 -14.11 1.61
N LEU A 183 -10.39 -13.46 1.94
CA LEU A 183 -9.69 -12.51 1.07
C LEU A 183 -8.78 -13.24 0.05
N ARG A 184 -9.35 -14.14 -0.74
CA ARG A 184 -8.63 -15.12 -1.58
C ARG A 184 -7.71 -14.51 -2.67
N SER A 185 -7.79 -13.20 -2.90
CA SER A 185 -6.88 -12.45 -3.78
C SER A 185 -5.52 -12.14 -3.13
N LEU A 186 -5.33 -12.38 -1.83
CA LEU A 186 -4.12 -12.05 -1.10
C LEU A 186 -2.87 -12.76 -1.66
N ARG A 187 -1.91 -11.92 -2.08
CA ARG A 187 -0.57 -12.25 -2.57
C ARG A 187 0.51 -12.00 -1.53
N LYS A 188 0.30 -11.02 -0.64
CA LYS A 188 1.28 -10.61 0.38
C LYS A 188 0.62 -10.13 1.66
N VAL A 189 1.06 -10.65 2.79
CA VAL A 189 0.60 -10.26 4.13
C VAL A 189 1.82 -10.07 5.03
N LEU A 190 2.07 -8.84 5.46
CA LEU A 190 3.12 -8.48 6.41
C LEU A 190 2.46 -7.82 7.64
N LEU A 191 2.47 -8.53 8.77
CA LEU A 191 1.88 -8.12 10.06
C LEU A 191 2.89 -8.34 11.20
N ASP A 192 4.17 -8.18 10.93
CA ASP A 192 5.25 -8.35 11.91
C ASP A 192 5.16 -7.27 13.00
N ASP A 193 5.51 -7.57 14.24
CA ASP A 193 5.44 -6.61 15.35
C ASP A 193 4.04 -5.96 15.47
N THR A 194 2.99 -6.80 15.45
CA THR A 194 1.58 -6.38 15.67
C THR A 194 0.91 -7.23 16.75
N SER A 195 -0.23 -6.78 17.25
CA SER A 195 -0.99 -7.48 18.29
C SER A 195 -1.98 -8.53 17.76
N VAL A 196 -1.97 -8.83 16.45
CA VAL A 196 -2.88 -9.84 15.85
C VAL A 196 -2.63 -11.24 16.43
N MET A 197 -3.71 -12.02 16.56
CA MET A 197 -3.72 -13.35 17.19
C MET A 197 -4.50 -14.37 16.34
N GLY A 198 -4.67 -15.60 16.83
CA GLY A 198 -5.48 -16.64 16.17
C GLY A 198 -4.64 -17.74 15.51
N ASP A 199 -5.19 -18.45 14.53
CA ASP A 199 -4.51 -19.53 13.79
C ASP A 199 -4.36 -19.16 12.31
N ALA A 200 -3.11 -19.14 11.83
CA ALA A 200 -2.75 -18.86 10.44
C ALA A 200 -2.93 -20.07 9.49
N SER A 201 -3.32 -21.25 9.98
CA SER A 201 -3.36 -22.48 9.18
C SER A 201 -4.25 -22.41 7.93
N PHE A 202 -5.20 -21.49 7.85
CA PHE A 202 -6.03 -21.28 6.66
C PHE A 202 -5.28 -20.67 5.47
N PHE A 203 -4.14 -19.99 5.68
CA PHE A 203 -3.34 -19.42 4.58
C PHE A 203 -2.78 -20.48 3.63
N LYS A 204 -2.70 -21.76 4.04
CA LYS A 204 -2.36 -22.89 3.15
C LYS A 204 -3.33 -23.07 1.96
N GLU A 205 -4.54 -22.49 2.05
CA GLU A 205 -5.56 -22.54 1.00
C GLU A 205 -5.40 -21.41 -0.04
N PHE A 206 -4.43 -20.50 0.13
CA PHE A 206 -4.27 -19.31 -0.70
C PHE A 206 -3.24 -19.58 -1.81
N SER A 207 -3.72 -20.03 -2.97
CA SER A 207 -2.86 -20.40 -4.12
C SER A 207 -1.99 -19.26 -4.65
N GLU A 208 -2.41 -18.02 -4.47
CA GLU A 208 -1.75 -16.81 -4.98
C GLU A 208 -0.79 -16.15 -3.97
N LEU A 209 -0.71 -16.66 -2.73
CA LEU A 209 0.08 -16.08 -1.64
C LEU A 209 1.58 -16.34 -1.84
N LYS A 210 2.33 -15.27 -2.09
CA LYS A 210 3.78 -15.27 -2.37
C LYS A 210 4.62 -14.95 -1.13
N LEU A 211 4.05 -14.20 -0.17
CA LEU A 211 4.77 -13.75 1.03
C LEU A 211 3.82 -13.62 2.22
N LEU A 212 4.16 -14.30 3.32
CA LEU A 212 3.50 -14.20 4.61
C LEU A 212 4.57 -13.93 5.67
N SER A 213 4.39 -12.90 6.49
CA SER A 213 5.26 -12.60 7.62
C SER A 213 4.42 -12.13 8.81
N LEU A 214 4.61 -12.82 9.93
CA LEU A 214 3.84 -12.71 11.19
C LEU A 214 4.80 -12.68 12.40
N TRP A 215 6.05 -12.23 12.20
CA TRP A 215 7.09 -12.23 13.22
C TRP A 215 6.65 -11.40 14.44
N ASN A 216 6.89 -11.86 15.67
CA ASN A 216 6.53 -11.13 16.90
C ASN A 216 5.06 -10.66 16.93
N SER A 217 4.16 -11.53 16.47
CA SER A 217 2.71 -11.41 16.66
C SER A 217 2.21 -12.46 17.67
N ASN A 218 0.94 -12.35 18.09
CA ASN A 218 0.28 -13.31 18.99
C ASN A 218 -0.39 -14.48 18.23
N VAL A 219 -0.08 -14.67 16.95
CA VAL A 219 -0.62 -15.78 16.14
C VAL A 219 0.00 -17.10 16.58
N ASN A 220 -0.81 -18.14 16.68
CA ASN A 220 -0.35 -19.49 16.97
C ASN A 220 0.44 -20.06 15.77
N GLN A 221 1.77 -20.03 15.88
CA GLN A 221 2.69 -20.58 14.89
C GLN A 221 2.96 -22.10 15.10
N ALA A 222 2.14 -22.84 15.85
CA ALA A 222 2.28 -24.30 15.93
C ALA A 222 1.92 -25.02 14.62
N SER A 223 1.06 -24.41 13.79
CA SER A 223 0.71 -24.85 12.44
C SER A 223 1.74 -24.42 11.38
N CYS A 224 2.96 -24.05 11.79
CA CYS A 224 3.85 -23.18 11.02
C CYS A 224 5.34 -23.65 11.03
N ARG A 225 5.78 -24.24 9.88
CA ARG A 225 7.13 -24.71 9.54
C ARG A 225 7.60 -24.80 8.05
N SER A 226 6.79 -24.53 6.99
CA SER A 226 7.32 -24.12 5.66
C SER A 226 6.43 -23.20 4.78
N VAL A 227 7.00 -22.12 4.24
CA VAL A 227 6.54 -21.52 2.96
C VAL A 227 7.80 -21.30 2.14
N ARG A 228 7.89 -21.94 0.96
CA ARG A 228 9.07 -21.83 0.09
C ARG A 228 9.04 -20.53 -0.70
N VAL A 229 10.10 -19.73 -0.57
CA VAL A 229 10.48 -18.72 -1.58
C VAL A 229 11.67 -19.25 -2.36
N THR A 230 11.45 -19.72 -3.60
CA THR A 230 12.54 -20.15 -4.49
C THR A 230 12.97 -19.03 -5.44
N THR A 231 13.99 -18.29 -4.99
CA THR A 231 15.06 -17.64 -5.78
C THR A 231 14.72 -16.79 -7.01
N ALA A 232 14.89 -15.48 -6.87
CA ALA A 232 15.85 -14.67 -7.65
C ALA A 232 16.31 -13.47 -6.80
N ASP A 233 17.44 -12.88 -7.14
CA ASP A 233 18.28 -12.06 -6.25
C ASP A 233 17.65 -10.87 -5.48
N SER A 234 18.23 -10.63 -4.30
CA SER A 234 18.18 -9.39 -3.50
C SER A 234 16.87 -8.98 -2.81
N ILE A 235 16.51 -9.67 -1.73
CA ILE A 235 16.33 -9.10 -0.36
C ILE A 235 16.25 -10.25 0.66
N LYS A 236 16.93 -10.13 1.80
CA LYS A 236 17.01 -11.17 2.84
C LYS A 236 16.16 -10.83 4.06
N LYS A 237 15.03 -11.53 4.24
CA LYS A 237 14.54 -12.04 5.54
C LYS A 237 13.31 -12.93 5.31
N VAL A 238 13.35 -14.15 5.86
CA VAL A 238 12.28 -15.16 5.79
C VAL A 238 12.30 -15.87 7.13
N ASP A 239 11.33 -15.57 8.00
CA ASP A 239 11.23 -16.18 9.34
C ASP A 239 9.78 -16.12 9.87
N ALA A 240 8.89 -16.85 9.19
CA ALA A 240 7.57 -17.29 9.67
C ALA A 240 7.10 -18.42 8.74
N LEU A 241 7.57 -19.64 8.99
CA LEU A 241 7.34 -20.81 8.12
C LEU A 241 5.95 -21.46 8.40
N CYS A 242 5.19 -22.07 7.43
CA CYS A 242 3.86 -22.79 7.40
C CYS A 242 3.66 -24.37 7.31
N ASP A 243 3.61 -25.23 8.35
CA ASP A 243 3.50 -26.74 8.27
C ASP A 243 2.92 -27.38 9.57
N SER A 244 2.46 -28.64 9.50
CA SER A 244 2.04 -29.53 10.61
C SER A 244 2.88 -30.83 10.66
N GLU A 245 2.89 -31.53 11.82
CA GLU A 245 3.43 -32.90 12.11
C GLU A 245 4.42 -33.56 11.13
#